data_AF-A0AA42W4V4-F1
#
_entry.id   AF-A0AA42W4V4-F1
#
_cell.length_a   1.000
_cell.length_b   1.000
_cell.length_c   1.000
_cell.angle_alpha   90.00
_cell.angle_beta   90.00
_cell.angle_gamma   90.00
#
_symmetry.space_group_name_H-M   'P 1'
#
loop_
_entity.id
_entity.type
_entity.pdbx_description
1 polymer ?
#
loop_
_entity_poly.entity_id
_entity_poly.type
_entity_poly.pdbx_seq_one_letter_code
_entity_poly.pdbx_strand_id
1 'polypeptide(L)'
;ALPRFSAVSETFELVGVLSGKQITLYLDRFADNSPVRGAQIELEIGGAKFKAEKHGDDEYEVVLPEAPKAGVLPVTATVTAGNEADLLAGELDLHEAAHTEEAAHAHSWTEYAGWAAAGIAALALLGWGGRRVMNARSARAGAAA
;
A
#
# COMPACT_ATOMS: atom_id res chain seq x y z
N ALA A 1 -0.60 -0.90 -3.90
CA ALA A 1 -1.53 -0.21 -4.84
C ALA A 1 -2.93 -0.23 -4.24
N LEU A 2 -3.76 0.79 -4.49
CA LEU A 2 -5.15 0.80 -4.02
C LEU A 2 -6.03 -0.12 -4.89
N PRO A 3 -6.99 -0.85 -4.30
CA PRO A 3 -7.99 -1.61 -5.06
C PRO A 3 -8.82 -0.71 -5.97
N ARG A 4 -9.19 -1.22 -7.13
CA ARG A 4 -9.98 -0.50 -8.13
C ARG A 4 -10.95 -1.43 -8.84
N PHE A 5 -12.03 -0.86 -9.37
CA PHE A 5 -12.95 -1.54 -10.27
C PHE A 5 -13.18 -0.68 -11.53
N SER A 6 -13.61 -1.33 -12.61
CA SER A 6 -14.21 -0.67 -13.77
C SER A 6 -15.62 -1.23 -13.96
N ALA A 7 -16.57 -0.35 -14.21
CA ALA A 7 -17.93 -0.68 -14.63
C ALA A 7 -18.17 0.02 -15.97
N VAL A 8 -18.70 -0.70 -16.95
CA VAL A 8 -18.75 -0.23 -18.35
C VAL A 8 -20.14 -0.41 -18.93
N SER A 9 -20.52 0.50 -19.82
CA SER A 9 -21.66 0.39 -20.74
C SER A 9 -21.24 0.79 -22.17
N GLU A 10 -22.18 0.82 -23.10
CA GLU A 10 -21.91 1.30 -24.46
C GLU A 10 -21.59 2.81 -24.51
N THR A 11 -22.03 3.56 -23.51
CA THR A 11 -21.94 5.03 -23.47
C THR A 11 -20.83 5.53 -22.55
N PHE A 12 -20.62 4.82 -21.43
CA PHE A 12 -19.81 5.30 -20.32
C PHE A 12 -18.84 4.23 -19.81
N GLU A 13 -17.69 4.68 -19.33
CA GLU A 13 -16.79 3.92 -18.48
C GLU A 13 -16.67 4.61 -17.13
N LEU A 14 -16.86 3.85 -16.04
CA LEU A 14 -16.72 4.32 -14.67
C LEU A 14 -15.61 3.55 -13.98
N VAL A 15 -14.56 4.26 -13.57
CA VAL A 15 -13.47 3.70 -12.77
C VAL A 15 -13.60 4.17 -11.34
N GLY A 16 -13.60 3.23 -10.39
CA GLY A 16 -13.59 3.53 -8.96
C GLY A 16 -12.31 3.07 -8.28
N VAL A 17 -11.74 3.91 -7.43
CA VAL A 17 -10.54 3.63 -6.63
C VAL A 17 -10.89 3.67 -5.15
N LEU A 18 -10.71 2.56 -4.45
CA LEU A 18 -11.03 2.43 -3.04
C LEU A 18 -9.82 2.77 -2.16
N SER A 19 -9.98 3.74 -1.26
CA SER A 19 -9.04 4.11 -0.21
C SER A 19 -9.72 3.98 1.17
N GLY A 20 -9.60 2.80 1.77
CA GLY A 20 -10.25 2.48 3.04
C GLY A 20 -11.78 2.48 2.93
N LYS A 21 -12.41 3.62 3.21
CA LYS A 21 -13.87 3.84 3.10
C LYS A 21 -14.27 4.77 1.96
N GLN A 22 -13.32 5.51 1.42
CA GLN A 22 -13.57 6.50 0.38
C GLN A 22 -13.38 5.85 -0.99
N ILE A 23 -14.33 6.05 -1.89
CA ILE A 23 -14.21 5.68 -3.29
C ILE A 23 -14.16 6.96 -4.10
N THR A 24 -13.07 7.17 -4.82
CA THR A 24 -12.97 8.20 -5.86
C THR A 24 -13.38 7.58 -7.19
N LEU A 25 -14.28 8.23 -7.88
CA LEU A 25 -14.90 7.80 -9.13
C LEU A 25 -14.50 8.74 -10.27
N TYR A 26 -14.16 8.16 -11.41
CA TYR A 26 -13.85 8.83 -12.66
C TYR A 26 -14.80 8.31 -13.72
N LEU A 27 -15.52 9.21 -14.38
CA LEU A 27 -16.52 8.86 -15.39
C LEU A 27 -16.11 9.44 -16.73
N ASP A 28 -15.92 8.55 -17.70
CA ASP A 28 -15.46 8.90 -19.04
C ASP A 28 -16.42 8.37 -20.12
N ARG A 29 -16.35 8.96 -21.32
CA ARG A 29 -17.05 8.45 -22.50
C ARG A 29 -16.34 7.22 -23.03
N PHE A 30 -17.10 6.13 -23.23
CA PHE A 30 -16.52 4.88 -23.73
C PHE A 30 -15.88 5.02 -25.12
N ALA A 31 -16.40 5.92 -25.96
CA ALA A 31 -15.93 6.09 -27.34
C ALA A 31 -14.55 6.75 -27.45
N ASP A 32 -14.21 7.68 -26.56
CA ASP A 32 -13.03 8.54 -26.70
C ASP A 32 -12.31 8.89 -25.39
N ASN A 33 -12.74 8.32 -24.26
CA ASN A 33 -12.21 8.59 -22.91
C ASN A 33 -12.24 10.06 -22.50
N SER A 34 -13.15 10.86 -23.08
CA SER A 34 -13.37 12.24 -22.61
C SER A 34 -14.14 12.24 -21.28
N PRO A 35 -13.77 13.11 -20.32
CA PRO A 35 -14.41 13.12 -19.01
C PRO A 35 -15.86 13.62 -19.07
N VAL A 36 -16.73 12.98 -18.30
CA VAL A 36 -18.15 13.30 -18.20
C VAL A 36 -18.42 14.06 -16.90
N ARG A 37 -18.59 15.38 -17.03
CA ARG A 37 -18.84 16.29 -15.91
C ARG A 37 -20.33 16.46 -15.64
N GLY A 38 -20.68 16.68 -14.37
CA GLY A 38 -22.05 17.00 -13.96
C GLY A 38 -23.02 15.83 -14.06
N ALA A 39 -22.51 14.59 -14.06
CA ALA A 39 -23.34 13.40 -13.98
C ALA A 39 -23.87 13.18 -12.56
N GLN A 40 -25.07 12.62 -12.46
CA GLN A 40 -25.55 11.99 -11.25
C GLN A 40 -25.16 10.51 -11.30
N ILE A 41 -24.49 10.03 -10.25
CA ILE A 41 -24.04 8.64 -10.15
C ILE A 41 -24.64 8.03 -8.89
N GLU A 42 -25.42 6.97 -9.05
CA GLU A 42 -25.86 6.08 -7.96
C GLU A 42 -25.06 4.79 -8.06
N LEU A 43 -24.21 4.55 -7.07
CA LEU A 43 -23.34 3.38 -6.97
C LEU A 43 -23.97 2.35 -6.04
N GLU A 44 -24.09 1.10 -6.50
CA GLU A 44 -24.38 -0.04 -5.65
C GLU A 44 -23.17 -0.95 -5.59
N ILE A 45 -22.69 -1.24 -4.37
CA ILE A 45 -21.54 -2.12 -4.14
C ILE A 45 -21.91 -3.14 -3.06
N GLY A 46 -21.78 -4.43 -3.39
CA GLY A 46 -22.14 -5.51 -2.47
C GLY A 46 -23.60 -5.45 -1.97
N GLY A 47 -24.52 -4.89 -2.78
CA GLY A 47 -25.93 -4.71 -2.45
C GLY A 47 -26.28 -3.46 -1.65
N ALA A 48 -25.29 -2.62 -1.30
CA ALA A 48 -25.52 -1.33 -0.62
C ALA A 48 -25.44 -0.17 -1.61
N LYS A 49 -26.39 0.77 -1.52
CA LYS A 49 -26.53 1.89 -2.44
C LYS A 49 -25.99 3.20 -1.87
N PHE A 50 -25.32 3.97 -2.71
CA PHE A 50 -24.68 5.23 -2.39
C PHE A 50 -24.90 6.22 -3.53
N LYS A 51 -25.03 7.51 -3.19
CA LYS A 51 -25.01 8.58 -4.18
C LYS A 51 -23.62 9.21 -4.15
N ALA A 52 -23.02 9.36 -5.33
CA ALA A 52 -21.74 10.04 -5.43
C ALA A 52 -21.93 11.56 -5.33
N GLU A 53 -21.04 12.20 -4.58
CA GLU A 53 -20.94 13.65 -4.51
C GLU A 53 -19.88 14.14 -5.49
N LYS A 54 -20.08 15.30 -6.11
CA LYS A 54 -19.08 15.89 -7.00
C LYS A 54 -17.86 16.33 -6.17
N HIS A 55 -16.66 15.90 -6.56
CA HIS A 55 -15.39 16.28 -5.96
C HIS A 55 -14.46 16.87 -7.04
N GLY A 56 -14.00 18.11 -6.88
CA GLY A 56 -13.19 18.76 -7.93
C GLY A 56 -13.92 18.91 -9.28
N ASP A 57 -13.16 18.96 -10.37
CA ASP A 57 -13.71 19.24 -11.71
C ASP A 57 -14.16 17.98 -12.45
N ASP A 58 -13.48 16.84 -12.25
CA ASP A 58 -13.63 15.58 -13.00
C ASP A 58 -13.81 14.34 -12.12
N GLU A 59 -13.98 14.52 -10.80
CA GLU A 59 -14.06 13.41 -9.86
C GLU A 59 -15.42 13.40 -9.15
N TYR A 60 -15.81 12.20 -8.71
CA TYR A 60 -16.93 12.02 -7.81
C TYR A 60 -16.50 11.17 -6.62
N GLU A 61 -17.14 11.34 -5.48
CA GLU A 61 -16.76 10.69 -4.24
C GLU A 61 -17.93 9.97 -3.61
N VAL A 62 -17.68 8.76 -3.12
CA VAL A 62 -18.59 8.00 -2.26
C VAL A 62 -17.85 7.66 -0.97
N VAL A 63 -18.44 7.98 0.18
CA VAL A 63 -17.93 7.56 1.49
C VAL A 63 -18.79 6.43 2.03
N LEU A 64 -18.17 5.26 2.20
CA LEU A 64 -18.80 4.08 2.77
C LEU A 64 -18.87 4.18 4.31
N PRO A 65 -19.89 3.60 4.96
CA PRO A 65 -19.99 3.57 6.42
C PRO A 65 -18.84 2.77 7.06
N GLU A 66 -18.42 1.69 6.39
CA GLU A 66 -17.32 0.82 6.78
C GLU A 66 -16.49 0.40 5.57
N ALA A 67 -15.26 -0.03 5.81
CA ALA A 67 -14.43 -0.56 4.74
C ALA A 67 -15.02 -1.90 4.27
N PRO A 68 -15.12 -2.15 2.95
CA PRO A 68 -15.67 -3.41 2.47
C PRO A 68 -14.77 -4.59 2.89
N LYS A 69 -15.41 -5.73 3.12
CA LYS A 69 -14.70 -6.97 3.46
C LYS A 69 -14.00 -7.54 2.23
N ALA A 70 -12.95 -8.32 2.46
CA ALA A 70 -12.27 -9.06 1.40
C ALA A 70 -13.24 -9.98 0.63
N GLY A 71 -12.98 -10.15 -0.66
CA GLY A 71 -13.80 -10.90 -1.61
C GLY A 71 -14.11 -10.11 -2.89
N VAL A 72 -14.80 -10.75 -3.82
CA VAL A 72 -15.31 -10.12 -5.04
C VAL A 72 -16.69 -9.56 -4.76
N LEU A 73 -16.84 -8.24 -4.87
CA LEU A 73 -18.08 -7.53 -4.64
C LEU A 73 -18.68 -7.11 -5.99
N PRO A 74 -19.95 -7.45 -6.28
CA PRO A 74 -20.61 -6.91 -7.47
C PRO A 74 -20.77 -5.40 -7.33
N VAL A 75 -20.52 -4.69 -8.44
CA VAL A 75 -20.69 -3.25 -8.54
C VAL A 75 -21.66 -2.96 -9.69
N THR A 76 -22.67 -2.15 -9.41
CA THR A 76 -23.49 -1.53 -10.46
C THR A 76 -23.53 -0.02 -10.25
N ALA A 77 -23.58 0.73 -11.34
CA ALA A 77 -23.69 2.17 -11.28
C ALA A 77 -24.77 2.65 -12.25
N THR A 78 -25.74 3.38 -11.74
CA THR A 78 -26.70 4.10 -12.60
C THR A 78 -26.15 5.51 -12.79
N VAL A 79 -25.85 5.85 -14.04
CA VAL A 79 -25.30 7.15 -14.44
C VAL A 79 -26.37 7.92 -15.18
N THR A 80 -26.54 9.20 -14.87
CA THR A 80 -27.38 10.13 -15.61
C THR A 80 -26.60 11.40 -15.90
N ALA A 81 -26.36 11.69 -17.18
CA ALA A 81 -25.62 12.85 -17.65
C ALA A 81 -26.45 13.59 -18.71
N GLY A 82 -27.05 14.72 -18.33
CA GLY A 82 -27.97 15.45 -19.22
C GLY A 82 -29.19 14.61 -19.61
N ASN A 83 -29.29 14.25 -20.89
CA ASN A 83 -30.39 13.43 -21.43
C ASN A 83 -30.02 11.94 -21.59
N GLU A 84 -28.81 11.56 -21.23
CA GLU A 84 -28.33 10.18 -21.32
C GLU A 84 -28.40 9.53 -19.94
N ALA A 85 -28.92 8.31 -19.88
CA ALA A 85 -28.93 7.50 -18.67
C ALA A 85 -28.58 6.06 -19.02
N ASP A 86 -27.72 5.45 -18.21
CA ASP A 86 -27.20 4.11 -18.47
C ASP A 86 -26.92 3.35 -17.16
N LEU A 87 -26.92 2.02 -17.24
CA LEU A 87 -26.60 1.12 -16.15
C LEU A 87 -25.29 0.41 -16.46
N LEU A 88 -24.27 0.69 -15.67
CA LEU A 88 -22.94 0.10 -15.79
C LEU A 88 -22.81 -1.04 -14.78
N ALA A 89 -22.11 -2.11 -15.16
CA ALA A 89 -21.86 -3.25 -14.30
C ALA A 89 -20.37 -3.60 -14.28
N GLY A 90 -19.90 -4.05 -13.12
CA GLY A 90 -18.52 -4.45 -12.88
C GLY A 90 -18.37 -5.20 -11.56
N GLU A 91 -17.13 -5.44 -11.16
CA GLU A 91 -16.81 -6.12 -9.91
C GLU A 91 -15.62 -5.43 -9.24
N LEU A 92 -15.68 -5.29 -7.91
CA LEU A 92 -14.56 -4.89 -7.08
C LEU A 92 -13.97 -6.13 -6.43
N ASP A 93 -12.80 -6.53 -6.92
CA ASP A 93 -12.04 -7.63 -6.32
C ASP A 93 -11.14 -7.10 -5.20
N LEU A 94 -11.46 -7.51 -3.97
CA LEU A 94 -10.67 -7.26 -2.77
C LEU A 94 -10.00 -8.55 -2.34
N HIS A 95 -8.91 -8.92 -3.01
CA HIS A 95 -8.00 -9.90 -2.44
C HIS A 95 -7.44 -9.34 -1.12
N GLU A 96 -7.34 -10.20 -0.09
CA GLU A 96 -6.41 -9.91 1.00
C GLU A 96 -5.08 -9.61 0.34
N ALA A 97 -4.64 -8.36 0.45
CA ALA A 97 -3.28 -8.03 0.09
C ALA A 97 -2.44 -8.97 0.96
N ALA A 98 -1.83 -9.99 0.35
CA ALA A 98 -0.64 -10.58 0.91
C ALA A 98 0.21 -9.38 1.27
N HIS A 99 0.36 -9.14 2.57
CA HIS A 99 1.02 -7.97 3.13
C HIS A 99 2.43 -7.95 2.55
N THR A 100 2.58 -7.38 1.37
CA THR A 100 3.77 -6.63 1.02
C THR A 100 3.47 -5.26 1.62
N GLU A 101 3.43 -5.27 2.96
CA GLU A 101 4.19 -4.27 3.65
C GLU A 101 5.57 -4.30 2.98
N GLU A 102 5.72 -3.47 1.97
CA GLU A 102 6.89 -2.60 1.95
C GLU A 102 6.74 -1.66 3.16
N ALA A 103 6.68 -2.24 4.37
CA ALA A 103 7.64 -1.88 5.35
C ALA A 103 8.94 -1.92 4.57
N ALA A 104 9.42 -0.73 4.20
CA ALA A 104 10.82 -0.49 4.26
C ALA A 104 11.24 -1.13 5.57
N HIS A 105 11.74 -2.37 5.50
CA HIS A 105 12.50 -2.96 6.54
C HIS A 105 13.68 -2.00 6.62
N ALA A 106 13.52 -0.95 7.42
CA ALA A 106 14.60 -0.44 8.21
C ALA A 106 15.03 -1.66 9.01
N HIS A 107 15.85 -2.51 8.37
CA HIS A 107 16.54 -3.60 9.02
C HIS A 107 17.07 -2.99 10.30
N SER A 108 16.52 -3.48 11.41
CA SER A 108 16.70 -2.82 12.68
C SER A 108 18.21 -2.72 12.91
N TRP A 109 18.76 -1.50 12.79
CA TRP A 109 20.17 -1.21 13.03
C TRP A 109 20.58 -1.72 14.42
N THR A 110 19.59 -1.83 15.31
CA THR A 110 19.64 -2.41 16.65
C THR A 110 20.11 -3.87 16.68
N GLU A 111 19.89 -4.67 15.63
CA GLU A 111 20.38 -6.06 15.60
C GLU A 111 21.88 -6.11 15.27
N TYR A 112 22.36 -5.28 14.33
CA TYR A 112 23.79 -5.17 14.03
C TYR A 112 24.60 -4.52 15.15
N ALA A 113 24.01 -3.61 15.93
CA ALA A 113 24.67 -2.96 17.06
C ALA A 113 25.11 -3.97 18.14
N GLY A 114 24.29 -5.01 18.39
CA GLY A 114 24.62 -6.07 19.36
C GLY A 114 25.83 -6.90 18.92
N TRP A 115 25.87 -7.31 17.66
CA TRP A 115 26.97 -8.11 17.11
C TRP A 115 28.27 -7.32 16.97
N ALA A 116 28.20 -6.02 16.63
CA ALA A 116 29.37 -5.15 16.57
C ALA A 116 30.03 -4.98 17.94
N ALA A 117 29.23 -4.79 19.01
CA ALA A 117 29.75 -4.69 20.38
C ALA A 117 30.40 -6.01 20.85
N ALA A 118 29.79 -7.15 20.54
CA ALA A 118 30.36 -8.46 20.87
C ALA A 118 31.67 -8.73 20.12
N GLY A 119 31.76 -8.35 18.84
CA GLY A 119 32.98 -8.47 18.03
C GLY A 119 34.14 -7.64 18.57
N ILE A 120 33.88 -6.38 18.97
CA ILE A 120 34.90 -5.51 19.56
C ILE A 120 35.41 -6.06 20.90
N ALA A 121 34.52 -6.57 21.75
CA ALA A 121 34.91 -7.15 23.03
C ALA A 121 35.81 -8.40 22.86
N ALA A 122 35.49 -9.27 21.90
CA ALA A 122 36.29 -10.45 21.59
C ALA A 122 37.70 -10.07 21.10
N LEU A 123 37.80 -9.08 20.21
CA LEU A 123 39.10 -8.59 19.71
C LEU A 123 39.93 -7.93 20.82
N ALA A 124 39.31 -7.19 21.73
CA ALA A 124 40.00 -6.59 22.87
C ALA A 124 40.56 -7.66 23.84
N LEU A 125 39.79 -8.72 24.12
CA LEU A 125 40.25 -9.83 24.96
C LEU A 125 41.41 -10.61 24.31
N LEU A 126 41.34 -10.86 23.00
CA LEU A 126 42.44 -11.49 22.27
C LEU A 126 43.70 -10.61 22.23
N GLY A 127 43.55 -9.31 22.01
CA GLY A 127 44.65 -8.35 22.05
C GLY A 127 45.31 -8.28 23.43
N TRP A 128 44.52 -8.24 24.50
CA TRP A 128 45.04 -8.21 25.87
C TRP A 128 45.73 -9.53 26.26
N GLY A 129 45.13 -10.66 25.91
CA GLY A 129 45.71 -11.99 26.13
C GLY A 129 47.03 -12.17 25.38
N GLY A 130 47.07 -11.80 24.09
CA GLY A 130 48.28 -11.86 23.27
C GLY A 130 49.41 -10.98 23.82
N ARG A 131 49.08 -9.76 24.24
CA ARG A 131 50.04 -8.82 24.82
C ARG A 131 50.59 -9.31 26.16
N ARG A 132 49.79 -10.00 26.98
CA ARG A 132 50.22 -10.62 28.24
C ARG A 132 51.19 -11.79 27.99
N VAL A 133 50.90 -12.64 27.01
CA VAL A 133 51.78 -13.77 26.65
C VAL A 133 53.10 -13.28 26.05
N MET A 134 53.07 -12.24 25.22
CA MET A 134 54.29 -11.66 24.64
C MET A 134 55.15 -10.98 25.72
N ASN A 135 54.56 -10.25 26.66
CA ASN A 135 55.29 -9.65 27.80
C ASN A 135 55.87 -10.70 28.77
N ALA A 136 55.19 -11.84 28.96
CA ALA A 136 55.73 -12.94 29.77
C ALA A 136 56.92 -13.66 29.09
N ARG A 137 57.01 -13.60 27.76
CA ARG A 137 58.11 -14.19 26.98
C ARG A 137 59.34 -13.28 26.92
N SER A 138 59.16 -11.95 26.83
CA SER A 138 60.27 -11.00 26.92
C SER A 138 60.90 -10.94 28.31
N ALA A 139 60.14 -11.19 29.38
CA ALA A 139 60.71 -11.33 30.74
C ALA A 139 61.63 -12.56 30.90
N ARG A 140 61.46 -13.62 30.09
CA ARG A 140 62.37 -14.79 30.08
C ARG A 140 63.59 -14.62 29.18
N ALA A 141 63.56 -13.70 28.22
CA ALA A 141 64.72 -13.42 27.35
C ALA A 141 65.70 -12.38 27.95
N GLY A 142 65.30 -11.66 29.01
CA GLY A 142 66.17 -10.71 29.73
C GLY A 142 67.02 -11.31 30.86
N ALA A 143 66.87 -12.62 31.16
CA ALA A 143 67.68 -13.31 32.15
C ALA A 143 68.84 -14.07 31.47
N ALA A 144 69.69 -13.32 30.77
CA ALA A 144 70.99 -13.76 30.31
C ALA A 144 71.91 -12.53 30.21
N ALA A 145 72.46 -12.13 31.34
CA ALA A 145 73.65 -11.29 31.47
C ALA A 145 74.32 -11.63 32.81
#